data_AF-A0A4S9V1L2-F1
#
_entry.id   AF-A0A4S9V1L2-F1
#
_cell.length_a   1.000
_cell.length_b   1.000
_cell.length_c   1.000
_cell.angle_alpha   90.00
_cell.angle_beta   90.00
_cell.angle_gamma   90.00
#
_symmetry.space_group_name_H-M   'P 1'
#
loop_
_entity.id
_entity.type
_entity.pdbx_description
1 polymer ?
#
loop_
_entity_poly.entity_id
_entity_poly.type
_entity_poly.pdbx_seq_one_letter_code
_entity_poly.pdbx_strand_id
1 'polypeptide(L)'
;MEASVPTANTPSLPESVLNHIPDTTISKTALSLAYTNLPLPIFHHSLRVFFLAKHLITVENTPTSHYLRHPDLDLLFIACIFHDMGACNLHNGPQRFEVEGADAASLHLHSHGISSEKRHQVWTAIALHTSPGIAERISPLARIVRQAVLMDFGAPLRDVFGADGYCQEIEVALPRLDVEKCLGDVVVGQAVKVPGKAPAVSWPNALLKAHLRDPEWEGVNPEFFGEEKPGRGL
;
A
#
# COMPACT_ATOMS: atom_id res chain seq x y z
N MET A 1 12.01 6.21 36.78
CA MET A 1 10.62 6.11 36.29
C MET A 1 10.70 5.60 34.87
N GLU A 2 10.60 4.30 34.68
CA GLU A 2 10.49 3.71 33.34
C GLU A 2 9.10 4.06 32.79
N ALA A 3 9.07 4.79 31.68
CA ALA A 3 7.84 5.03 30.94
C ALA A 3 7.38 3.67 30.37
N SER A 4 6.18 3.23 30.75
CA SER A 4 5.59 2.03 30.16
C SER A 4 5.38 2.28 28.66
N VAL A 5 6.05 1.49 27.83
CA VAL A 5 5.76 1.40 26.39
C VAL A 5 4.27 1.04 26.27
N PRO A 6 3.45 1.81 25.53
CA PRO A 6 2.04 1.46 25.33
C PRO A 6 1.99 0.05 24.73
N THR A 7 1.20 -0.84 25.32
CA THR A 7 0.93 -2.15 24.74
C THR A 7 0.30 -1.92 23.37
N ALA A 8 1.10 -2.14 22.33
CA ALA A 8 0.67 -2.15 20.94
C ALA A 8 -0.64 -2.94 20.81
N ASN A 9 -1.69 -2.32 20.30
CA ASN A 9 -2.91 -3.03 19.96
C ASN A 9 -2.56 -4.07 18.89
N THR A 10 -2.60 -5.34 19.25
CA THR A 10 -2.40 -6.44 18.30
C THR A 10 -3.67 -6.54 17.44
N PRO A 11 -3.56 -6.51 16.11
CA PRO A 11 -4.72 -6.68 15.25
C PRO A 11 -5.37 -8.05 15.48
N SER A 12 -6.69 -8.08 15.62
CA SER A 12 -7.47 -9.32 15.64
C SER A 12 -7.65 -9.82 14.21
N LEU A 13 -6.63 -10.49 13.67
CA LEU A 13 -6.66 -11.12 12.35
C LEU A 13 -6.94 -12.63 12.47
N PRO A 14 -7.58 -13.24 11.46
CA PRO A 14 -7.69 -14.69 11.39
C PRO A 14 -6.33 -15.39 11.45
N GLU A 15 -6.24 -16.57 12.06
CA GLU A 15 -5.00 -17.37 12.09
C GLU A 15 -4.47 -17.66 10.67
N SER A 16 -5.38 -17.84 9.70
CA SER A 16 -5.04 -18.01 8.28
C SER A 16 -4.29 -16.81 7.69
N VAL A 17 -4.45 -15.61 8.25
CA VAL A 17 -3.68 -14.42 7.86
C VAL A 17 -2.37 -14.38 8.65
N LEU A 18 -2.43 -14.54 9.97
CA LEU A 18 -1.27 -14.42 10.86
C LEU A 18 -0.16 -15.42 10.53
N ASN A 19 -0.52 -16.66 10.17
CA ASN A 19 0.44 -17.72 9.82
C ASN A 19 1.27 -17.40 8.56
N HIS A 20 0.84 -16.44 7.74
CA HIS A 20 1.54 -16.05 6.52
C HIS A 20 2.36 -14.76 6.65
N ILE A 21 2.24 -14.06 7.79
CA ILE A 21 3.02 -12.86 8.13
C ILE A 21 4.37 -13.30 8.72
N PRO A 22 5.49 -12.60 8.40
CA PRO A 22 6.78 -12.96 8.95
C PRO A 22 6.80 -12.83 10.48
N ASP A 23 7.20 -13.91 11.16
CA ASP A 23 7.32 -13.94 12.63
C ASP A 23 8.65 -13.32 13.10
N THR A 24 8.84 -12.04 12.79
CA THR A 24 10.02 -11.26 13.18
C THR A 24 9.59 -10.00 13.93
N THR A 25 10.45 -9.49 14.81
CA THR A 25 10.17 -8.25 15.56
C THR A 25 9.90 -7.07 14.63
N ILE A 26 10.65 -6.95 13.53
CA ILE A 26 10.52 -5.85 12.57
C ILE A 26 9.17 -5.90 11.82
N SER A 27 8.69 -7.10 11.49
CA SER A 27 7.40 -7.29 10.82
C SER A 27 6.22 -7.15 11.80
N LYS A 28 6.33 -7.68 13.02
CA LYS A 28 5.29 -7.55 14.06
C LYS A 28 5.04 -6.09 14.45
N THR A 29 6.11 -5.31 14.64
CA THR A 29 6.01 -3.89 14.98
C THR A 29 5.48 -3.06 13.80
N ALA A 30 5.89 -3.38 12.56
CA ALA A 30 5.33 -2.80 11.34
C ALA A 30 3.80 -3.04 11.24
N LEU A 31 3.37 -4.28 11.46
CA LEU A 31 1.95 -4.66 11.43
C LEU A 31 1.13 -3.89 12.47
N SER A 32 1.63 -3.78 13.70
CA SER A 32 0.92 -3.05 14.77
C SER A 32 0.83 -1.55 14.49
N LEU A 33 1.90 -0.94 13.95
CA LEU A 33 1.87 0.47 13.54
C LEU A 33 0.82 0.70 12.46
N ALA A 34 0.78 -0.14 11.43
CA ALA A 34 -0.21 -0.05 10.37
C ALA A 34 -1.64 -0.23 10.90
N TYR A 35 -1.89 -1.26 11.71
CA TYR A 35 -3.21 -1.50 12.30
C TYR A 35 -3.70 -0.34 13.18
N THR A 36 -2.78 0.27 13.93
CA THR A 36 -3.13 1.36 14.86
C THR A 36 -3.48 2.65 14.13
N ASN A 37 -2.89 2.91 12.95
CA ASN A 37 -2.94 4.22 12.31
C ASN A 37 -3.73 4.26 11.01
N LEU A 38 -3.80 3.16 10.25
CA LEU A 38 -4.54 3.12 8.99
C LEU A 38 -6.04 2.93 9.23
N PRO A 39 -6.90 3.55 8.39
CA PRO A 39 -8.28 3.10 8.24
C PRO A 39 -8.32 1.60 7.91
N LEU A 40 -9.26 0.87 8.51
CA LEU A 40 -9.37 -0.59 8.35
C LEU A 40 -9.39 -1.07 6.88
N PRO A 41 -10.09 -0.40 5.92
CA PRO A 41 -10.04 -0.79 4.51
C PRO A 41 -8.63 -0.73 3.91
N ILE A 42 -7.85 0.30 4.26
CA ILE A 42 -6.48 0.51 3.77
C ILE A 42 -5.51 -0.48 4.44
N PHE A 43 -5.73 -0.79 5.72
CA PHE A 43 -4.97 -1.84 6.42
C PHE A 43 -5.18 -3.22 5.78
N HIS A 44 -6.44 -3.60 5.50
CA HIS A 44 -6.75 -4.86 4.81
C HIS A 44 -6.14 -4.89 3.40
N HIS A 45 -6.23 -3.79 2.65
CA HIS A 45 -5.58 -3.66 1.35
C HIS A 45 -4.08 -3.90 1.43
N SER A 46 -3.39 -3.28 2.37
CA SER A 46 -1.95 -3.46 2.55
C SER A 46 -1.55 -4.92 2.82
N LEU A 47 -2.37 -5.66 3.57
CA LEU A 47 -2.19 -7.11 3.78
C LEU A 47 -2.49 -7.93 2.52
N ARG A 48 -3.57 -7.63 1.78
CA ARG A 48 -3.86 -8.28 0.49
C ARG A 48 -2.75 -8.05 -0.52
N VAL A 49 -2.21 -6.84 -0.60
CA VAL A 49 -1.04 -6.50 -1.43
C VAL A 49 0.18 -7.35 -1.07
N PHE A 50 0.45 -7.62 0.22
CA PHE A 50 1.51 -8.54 0.59
C PHE A 50 1.28 -9.97 0.11
N PHE A 51 0.06 -10.49 0.21
CA PHE A 51 -0.28 -11.83 -0.28
C PHE A 51 -0.22 -11.93 -1.79
N LEU A 52 -0.72 -10.94 -2.50
CA LEU A 52 -0.65 -10.85 -3.96
C LEU A 52 0.79 -10.71 -4.46
N ALA A 53 1.65 -10.01 -3.72
CA ALA A 53 3.09 -9.95 -4.01
C ALA A 53 3.74 -11.34 -3.90
N LYS A 54 3.42 -12.12 -2.86
CA LYS A 54 3.91 -13.51 -2.70
C LYS A 54 3.39 -14.42 -3.81
N HIS A 55 2.11 -14.28 -4.18
CA HIS A 55 1.51 -14.99 -5.32
C HIS A 55 2.27 -14.68 -6.60
N LEU A 56 2.49 -13.40 -6.92
CA LEU A 56 3.24 -12.96 -8.10
C LEU A 56 4.64 -13.61 -8.16
N ILE A 57 5.40 -13.52 -7.07
CA ILE A 57 6.76 -14.09 -7.04
C ILE A 57 6.73 -15.61 -7.27
N THR A 58 5.71 -16.28 -6.72
CA THR A 58 5.52 -17.73 -6.86
C THR A 58 5.18 -18.14 -8.29
N VAL A 59 4.23 -17.46 -8.93
CA VAL A 59 3.78 -17.81 -10.30
C VAL A 59 4.82 -17.47 -11.36
N GLU A 60 5.57 -16.38 -11.19
CA GLU A 60 6.57 -15.98 -12.18
C GLU A 60 7.84 -16.83 -12.11
N ASN A 61 8.10 -17.52 -10.99
CA ASN A 61 9.29 -18.34 -10.77
C ASN A 61 10.59 -17.60 -11.20
N THR A 62 10.68 -16.31 -10.86
CA THR A 62 11.75 -15.40 -11.28
C THR A 62 12.93 -15.41 -10.29
N PRO A 63 14.06 -14.72 -10.60
CA PRO A 63 15.14 -14.48 -9.64
C PRO A 63 14.73 -13.75 -8.35
N THR A 64 13.46 -13.31 -8.26
CA THR A 64 12.90 -12.62 -7.09
C THR A 64 12.43 -13.56 -5.98
N SER A 65 12.55 -14.89 -6.16
CA SER A 65 12.16 -15.90 -5.15
C SER A 65 12.86 -15.77 -3.79
N HIS A 66 13.95 -15.00 -3.70
CA HIS A 66 14.59 -14.65 -2.43
C HIS A 66 13.68 -13.81 -1.51
N TYR A 67 12.77 -12.99 -2.05
CA TYR A 67 11.77 -12.26 -1.25
C TYR A 67 10.73 -13.15 -0.58
N LEU A 68 10.66 -14.45 -0.92
CA LEU A 68 9.80 -15.41 -0.21
C LEU A 68 10.46 -15.99 1.06
N ARG A 69 11.69 -15.57 1.38
CA ARG A 69 12.46 -16.08 2.52
C ARG A 69 13.10 -14.95 3.32
N HIS A 70 13.30 -15.18 4.61
CA HIS A 70 14.06 -14.27 5.46
C HIS A 70 15.53 -14.17 4.96
N PRO A 71 16.16 -12.98 4.99
CA PRO A 71 15.67 -11.71 5.54
C PRO A 71 14.85 -10.84 4.57
N ASP A 72 14.83 -11.15 3.28
CA ASP A 72 14.23 -10.24 2.30
C ASP A 72 12.69 -10.27 2.31
N LEU A 73 12.09 -11.32 2.86
CA LEU A 73 10.65 -11.38 3.15
C LEU A 73 10.19 -10.26 4.09
N ASP A 74 11.01 -9.86 5.08
CA ASP A 74 10.66 -8.72 5.95
C ASP A 74 10.64 -7.41 5.15
N LEU A 75 11.56 -7.24 4.20
CA LEU A 75 11.58 -6.05 3.35
C LEU A 75 10.36 -5.98 2.43
N LEU A 76 9.96 -7.13 1.86
CA LEU A 76 8.74 -7.23 1.07
C LEU A 76 7.51 -6.88 1.92
N PHE A 77 7.41 -7.47 3.11
CA PHE A 77 6.30 -7.24 4.02
C PHE A 77 6.19 -5.76 4.42
N ILE A 78 7.31 -5.13 4.80
CA ILE A 78 7.35 -3.72 5.20
C ILE A 78 6.99 -2.83 4.01
N ALA A 79 7.50 -3.12 2.81
CA ALA A 79 7.16 -2.37 1.61
C ALA A 79 5.64 -2.39 1.34
N CYS A 80 5.00 -3.57 1.43
CA CYS A 80 3.56 -3.70 1.23
C CYS A 80 2.74 -3.06 2.37
N ILE A 81 3.14 -3.24 3.63
CA ILE A 81 2.40 -2.71 4.79
C ILE A 81 2.50 -1.18 4.90
N PHE A 82 3.61 -0.59 4.47
CA PHE A 82 3.83 0.85 4.59
C PHE A 82 3.47 1.65 3.34
N HIS A 83 3.12 1.02 2.21
CA HIS A 83 2.98 1.77 0.95
C HIS A 83 1.92 2.89 1.01
N ASP A 84 0.86 2.67 1.79
CA ASP A 84 -0.21 3.64 2.05
C ASP A 84 -0.12 4.30 3.44
N MET A 85 0.99 4.15 4.18
CA MET A 85 1.11 4.77 5.52
C MET A 85 1.05 6.30 5.49
N GLY A 86 1.35 6.95 4.36
CA GLY A 86 1.11 8.39 4.21
C GLY A 86 -0.38 8.78 4.19
N ALA A 87 -1.29 7.82 4.00
CA ALA A 87 -2.73 7.98 4.10
C ALA A 87 -3.25 7.80 5.56
N CYS A 88 -2.40 7.95 6.58
CA CYS A 88 -2.84 8.04 7.97
C CYS A 88 -2.62 9.45 8.55
N ASN A 89 -3.26 9.74 9.68
CA ASN A 89 -3.07 11.03 10.37
C ASN A 89 -1.65 11.21 10.93
N LEU A 90 -1.01 10.12 11.38
CA LEU A 90 0.34 10.16 11.97
C LEU A 90 1.41 10.62 10.96
N HIS A 91 1.25 10.26 9.69
CA HIS A 91 2.16 10.61 8.59
C HIS A 91 1.51 11.58 7.58
N ASN A 92 0.60 12.44 8.06
CA ASN A 92 -0.01 13.47 7.22
C ASN A 92 0.88 14.74 7.15
N GLY A 93 2.13 14.57 6.73
CA GLY A 93 3.07 15.67 6.53
C GLY A 93 2.86 16.43 5.21
N PRO A 94 3.76 17.39 4.87
CA PRO A 94 3.60 18.27 3.72
C PRO A 94 3.85 17.59 2.36
N GLN A 95 4.45 16.41 2.35
CA GLN A 95 4.79 15.70 1.12
C GLN A 95 3.61 14.87 0.61
N ARG A 96 3.72 14.45 -0.65
CA ARG A 96 2.89 13.39 -1.24
C ARG A 96 2.75 12.18 -0.29
N PHE A 97 1.56 11.59 -0.23
CA PHE A 97 1.32 10.45 0.67
C PHE A 97 2.25 9.25 0.36
N GLU A 98 2.64 9.08 -0.92
CA GLU A 98 3.60 8.05 -1.32
C GLU A 98 4.97 8.28 -0.69
N VAL A 99 5.40 9.53 -0.57
CA VAL A 99 6.69 9.90 0.03
C VAL A 99 6.62 9.82 1.56
N GLU A 100 5.53 10.29 2.16
CA GLU A 100 5.31 10.18 3.62
C GLU A 100 5.32 8.71 4.08
N GLY A 101 4.68 7.81 3.32
CA GLY A 101 4.73 6.36 3.58
C GLY A 101 6.14 5.77 3.42
N ALA A 102 6.87 6.20 2.39
CA ALA A 102 8.24 5.77 2.14
C ALA A 102 9.20 6.22 3.28
N ASP A 103 9.06 7.46 3.74
CA ASP A 103 9.84 8.02 4.84
C ASP A 103 9.53 7.29 6.16
N ALA A 104 8.26 7.00 6.43
CA ALA A 104 7.85 6.19 7.58
C ALA A 104 8.48 4.79 7.57
N ALA A 105 8.50 4.12 6.41
CA ALA A 105 9.11 2.80 6.27
C ALA A 105 10.63 2.86 6.47
N SER A 106 11.28 3.87 5.90
CA SER A 106 12.72 4.08 6.06
C SER A 106 13.10 4.30 7.53
N LEU A 107 12.32 5.11 8.26
CA LEU A 107 12.52 5.32 9.69
C LEU A 107 12.35 4.02 10.50
N HIS A 108 11.30 3.24 10.21
CA HIS A 108 11.04 1.95 10.85
C HIS A 108 12.17 0.94 10.62
N LEU A 109 12.63 0.82 9.38
CA LEU A 109 13.75 -0.06 9.03
C LEU A 109 15.05 0.41 9.69
N HIS A 110 15.27 1.72 9.79
CA HIS A 110 16.44 2.30 10.43
C HIS A 110 16.51 1.94 11.92
N SER A 111 15.38 2.04 12.64
CA SER A 111 15.32 1.69 14.07
C SER A 111 15.59 0.19 14.34
N HIS A 112 15.51 -0.65 13.31
CA HIS A 112 15.82 -2.08 13.38
C HIS A 112 17.19 -2.44 12.79
N GLY A 113 18.04 -1.44 12.52
CA GLY A 113 19.42 -1.67 12.07
C GLY A 113 19.56 -2.13 10.60
N ILE A 114 18.52 -1.98 9.79
CA ILE A 114 18.59 -2.32 8.36
C ILE A 114 19.48 -1.32 7.62
N SER A 115 20.33 -1.82 6.71
CA SER A 115 21.31 -1.00 5.98
C SER A 115 20.67 0.06 5.08
N SER A 116 21.38 1.16 4.83
CA SER A 116 20.93 2.26 3.96
C SER A 116 20.45 1.80 2.60
N GLU A 117 21.11 0.80 2.02
CA GLU A 117 20.83 0.27 0.68
C GLU A 117 19.46 -0.43 0.66
N LYS A 118 19.20 -1.31 1.65
CA LYS A 118 17.92 -2.00 1.79
C LYS A 118 16.79 -1.02 2.12
N ARG A 119 17.06 -0.01 2.97
CA ARG A 119 16.09 1.06 3.25
C ARG A 119 15.73 1.85 2.01
N HIS A 120 16.73 2.24 1.20
CA HIS A 120 16.50 2.95 -0.05
C HIS A 120 15.69 2.12 -1.05
N GLN A 121 15.92 0.81 -1.09
CA GLN A 121 15.15 -0.10 -1.93
C GLN A 121 13.65 -0.14 -1.54
N VAL A 122 13.34 -0.28 -0.25
CA VAL A 122 11.96 -0.24 0.26
C VAL A 122 11.33 1.13 0.04
N TRP A 123 12.07 2.20 0.35
CA TRP A 123 11.64 3.58 0.12
C TRP A 123 11.26 3.80 -1.36
N THR A 124 12.10 3.33 -2.29
CA THR A 124 11.88 3.46 -3.74
C THR A 124 10.63 2.70 -4.18
N ALA A 125 10.42 1.49 -3.65
CA ALA A 125 9.24 0.70 -3.97
C ALA A 125 7.95 1.39 -3.52
N ILE A 126 7.95 1.98 -2.32
CA ILE A 126 6.80 2.71 -1.79
C ILE A 126 6.61 4.03 -2.54
N ALA A 127 7.63 4.88 -2.68
CA ALA A 127 7.49 6.20 -3.27
C ALA A 127 6.98 6.19 -4.73
N LEU A 128 7.22 5.07 -5.45
CA LEU A 128 6.87 4.92 -6.86
C LEU A 128 5.68 3.99 -7.11
N HIS A 129 5.01 3.46 -6.08
CA HIS A 129 3.95 2.46 -6.28
C HIS A 129 2.79 3.00 -7.15
N THR A 130 2.50 4.30 -7.10
CA THR A 130 1.49 4.99 -7.95
C THR A 130 2.02 5.48 -9.31
N SER A 131 3.28 5.20 -9.67
CA SER A 131 3.94 5.77 -10.86
C SER A 131 4.03 4.75 -12.02
N PRO A 132 3.05 4.73 -12.96
CA PRO A 132 3.02 3.79 -14.09
C PRO A 132 4.26 3.89 -14.99
N GLY A 133 4.79 2.73 -15.38
CA GLY A 133 5.92 2.58 -16.28
C GLY A 133 7.29 2.76 -15.62
N ILE A 134 7.36 3.48 -14.50
CA ILE A 134 8.60 3.70 -13.75
C ILE A 134 8.81 2.59 -12.72
N ALA A 135 7.83 2.34 -11.84
CA ALA A 135 7.97 1.37 -10.76
C ALA A 135 8.25 -0.05 -11.28
N GLU A 136 7.70 -0.42 -12.44
CA GLU A 136 7.92 -1.73 -13.06
C GLU A 136 9.35 -1.94 -13.59
N ARG A 137 10.11 -0.87 -13.81
CA ARG A 137 11.44 -0.90 -14.44
C ARG A 137 12.58 -0.55 -13.49
N ILE A 138 12.32 0.25 -12.46
CA ILE A 138 13.38 0.80 -11.61
C ILE A 138 14.01 -0.23 -10.66
N SER A 139 13.22 -1.14 -10.10
CA SER A 139 13.74 -2.22 -9.25
C SER A 139 12.76 -3.40 -9.17
N PRO A 140 13.24 -4.62 -8.85
CA PRO A 140 12.37 -5.78 -8.66
C PRO A 140 11.32 -5.57 -7.56
N LEU A 141 11.69 -4.97 -6.43
CA LEU A 141 10.77 -4.75 -5.32
C LEU A 141 9.67 -3.73 -5.68
N ALA A 142 10.04 -2.62 -6.33
CA ALA A 142 9.07 -1.63 -6.81
C ALA A 142 8.07 -2.24 -7.80
N ARG A 143 8.56 -3.10 -8.71
CA ARG A 143 7.72 -3.83 -9.65
C ARG A 143 6.74 -4.74 -8.90
N ILE A 144 7.22 -5.55 -7.95
CA ILE A 144 6.40 -6.50 -7.22
C ILE A 144 5.28 -5.77 -6.45
N VAL A 145 5.63 -4.73 -5.68
CA VAL A 145 4.66 -3.95 -4.89
C VAL A 145 3.61 -3.33 -5.81
N ARG A 146 4.03 -2.65 -6.88
CA ARG A 146 3.10 -2.02 -7.81
C ARG A 146 2.16 -3.02 -8.48
N GLN A 147 2.66 -4.16 -8.93
CA GLN A 147 1.83 -5.18 -9.58
C GLN A 147 0.85 -5.81 -8.59
N ALA A 148 1.24 -5.99 -7.33
CA ALA A 148 0.35 -6.44 -6.28
C ALA A 148 -0.74 -5.42 -5.94
N VAL A 149 -0.41 -4.13 -5.89
CA VAL A 149 -1.40 -3.03 -5.76
C VAL A 149 -2.40 -3.07 -6.92
N LEU A 150 -1.92 -3.19 -8.16
CA LEU A 150 -2.77 -3.24 -9.34
C LEU A 150 -3.64 -4.51 -9.38
N MET A 151 -3.13 -5.66 -8.94
CA MET A 151 -3.95 -6.87 -8.78
C MET A 151 -5.03 -6.69 -7.72
N ASP A 152 -4.76 -5.99 -6.61
CA ASP A 152 -5.81 -5.77 -5.60
C ASP A 152 -6.94 -4.87 -6.12
N PHE A 153 -6.65 -3.94 -7.02
CA PHE A 153 -7.62 -2.98 -7.58
C PHE A 153 -8.19 -3.34 -8.96
N GLY A 154 -7.61 -4.27 -9.72
CA GLY A 154 -7.97 -4.48 -11.13
C GLY A 154 -7.97 -5.94 -11.60
N ALA A 155 -9.08 -6.35 -12.21
CA ALA A 155 -9.25 -7.69 -12.81
C ALA A 155 -8.23 -8.04 -13.93
N PRO A 156 -7.82 -7.14 -14.85
CA PRO A 156 -6.95 -7.53 -15.96
C PRO A 156 -5.62 -8.14 -15.53
N LEU A 157 -5.03 -7.64 -14.43
CA LEU A 157 -3.79 -8.18 -13.89
C LEU A 157 -4.00 -9.45 -13.06
N ARG A 158 -5.17 -9.60 -12.43
CA ARG A 158 -5.54 -10.87 -11.78
C ARG A 158 -5.59 -11.99 -12.81
N ASP A 159 -6.16 -11.75 -13.99
CA ASP A 159 -6.25 -12.75 -15.06
C ASP A 159 -4.88 -13.16 -15.59
N VAL A 160 -4.00 -12.19 -15.84
CA VAL A 160 -2.62 -12.42 -16.34
C VAL A 160 -1.83 -13.31 -15.40
N PHE A 161 -1.96 -13.12 -14.09
CA PHE A 161 -1.20 -13.85 -13.08
C PHE A 161 -1.99 -14.98 -12.40
N GLY A 162 -3.18 -15.32 -12.91
CA GLY A 162 -4.03 -16.37 -12.34
C GLY A 162 -4.38 -16.13 -10.86
N ALA A 163 -4.57 -14.87 -10.47
CA ALA A 163 -4.79 -14.46 -9.10
C ALA A 163 -6.29 -14.32 -8.75
N ASP A 164 -7.23 -14.48 -9.69
CA ASP A 164 -8.66 -14.21 -9.42
C ASP A 164 -9.24 -15.07 -8.28
N GLY A 165 -9.07 -16.39 -8.36
CA GLY A 165 -9.49 -17.31 -7.29
C GLY A 165 -8.78 -17.04 -5.96
N TYR A 166 -7.50 -16.66 -6.01
CA TYR A 166 -6.73 -16.31 -4.81
C TYR A 166 -7.21 -14.98 -4.19
N CYS A 167 -7.57 -13.99 -5.00
CA CYS A 167 -8.17 -12.73 -4.55
C CYS A 167 -9.49 -12.99 -3.81
N GLN A 168 -10.35 -13.84 -4.37
CA GLN A 168 -11.62 -14.21 -3.74
C GLN A 168 -11.38 -14.87 -2.36
N GLU A 169 -10.38 -15.76 -2.26
CA GLU A 169 -10.02 -16.39 -0.99
C GLU A 169 -9.52 -15.38 0.06
N ILE A 170 -8.56 -14.52 -0.30
CA ILE A 170 -8.02 -13.54 0.65
C ILE A 170 -9.05 -12.48 1.05
N GLU A 171 -10.00 -12.12 0.18
CA GLU A 171 -11.06 -11.14 0.47
C GLU A 171 -12.07 -11.66 1.50
N VAL A 172 -12.20 -12.99 1.68
CA VAL A 172 -13.00 -13.57 2.79
C VAL A 172 -12.36 -13.25 4.14
N ALA A 173 -11.03 -13.39 4.25
CA ALA A 173 -10.30 -13.14 5.49
C ALA A 173 -9.96 -11.66 5.71
N LEU A 174 -9.83 -10.89 4.62
CA LEU A 174 -9.47 -9.47 4.60
C LEU A 174 -10.45 -8.69 3.70
N PRO A 175 -11.69 -8.44 4.17
CA PRO A 175 -12.71 -7.78 3.35
C PRO A 175 -12.27 -6.44 2.78
N ARG A 176 -12.74 -6.11 1.57
CA ARG A 176 -12.37 -4.87 0.84
C ARG A 176 -12.84 -3.60 1.54
N LEU A 177 -14.05 -3.61 2.11
CA LEU A 177 -14.63 -2.50 2.89
C LEU A 177 -14.58 -1.15 2.15
N ASP A 178 -14.94 -1.14 0.86
CA ASP A 178 -14.93 0.05 -0.02
C ASP A 178 -13.58 0.79 -0.04
N VAL A 179 -12.46 0.04 -0.06
CA VAL A 179 -11.11 0.62 0.02
C VAL A 179 -10.83 1.65 -1.08
N GLU A 180 -11.39 1.50 -2.28
CA GLU A 180 -11.23 2.47 -3.36
C GLU A 180 -11.78 3.85 -2.98
N LYS A 181 -12.98 3.86 -2.36
CA LYS A 181 -13.58 5.07 -1.85
C LYS A 181 -12.77 5.61 -0.67
N CYS A 182 -12.48 4.75 0.31
CA CYS A 182 -11.76 5.12 1.54
C CYS A 182 -10.40 5.76 1.24
N LEU A 183 -9.57 5.11 0.42
CA LEU A 183 -8.24 5.62 0.05
C LEU A 183 -8.35 6.93 -0.74
N GLY A 184 -9.27 6.98 -1.72
CA GLY A 184 -9.52 8.18 -2.51
C GLY A 184 -9.91 9.38 -1.63
N ASP A 185 -10.87 9.18 -0.72
CA ASP A 185 -11.37 10.22 0.20
C ASP A 185 -10.27 10.71 1.14
N VAL A 186 -9.46 9.81 1.69
CA VAL A 186 -8.36 10.17 2.58
C VAL A 186 -7.31 11.00 1.84
N VAL A 187 -6.87 10.56 0.67
CA VAL A 187 -5.86 11.26 -0.13
C VAL A 187 -6.36 12.64 -0.54
N VAL A 188 -7.61 12.75 -1.02
CA VAL A 188 -8.26 14.02 -1.35
C VAL A 188 -8.38 14.90 -0.12
N GLY A 189 -8.88 14.38 1.00
CA GLY A 189 -9.08 15.13 2.24
C GLY A 189 -7.78 15.72 2.80
N GLN A 190 -6.66 15.00 2.66
CA GLN A 190 -5.34 15.55 2.97
C GLN A 190 -4.92 16.63 1.96
N ALA A 191 -5.09 16.40 0.66
CA ALA A 191 -4.69 17.31 -0.40
C ALA A 191 -5.50 18.63 -0.43
N VAL A 192 -6.77 18.61 -0.03
CA VAL A 192 -7.59 19.83 0.15
C VAL A 192 -6.98 20.75 1.21
N LYS A 193 -6.47 20.17 2.31
CA LYS A 193 -5.85 20.93 3.41
C LYS A 193 -4.41 21.34 3.10
N VAL A 194 -3.69 20.50 2.36
CA VAL A 194 -2.29 20.69 2.01
C VAL A 194 -2.11 20.45 0.50
N PRO A 195 -2.34 21.47 -0.35
CA PRO A 195 -2.29 21.30 -1.81
C PRO A 195 -0.97 20.76 -2.35
N GLY A 196 0.14 20.97 -1.63
CA GLY A 196 1.47 20.44 -1.97
C GLY A 196 1.53 18.90 -2.02
N LYS A 197 0.60 18.20 -1.36
CA LYS A 197 0.50 16.73 -1.40
C LYS A 197 -0.01 16.18 -2.73
N ALA A 198 -0.57 17.03 -3.58
CA ALA A 198 -1.14 16.66 -4.88
C ALA A 198 -0.53 17.51 -6.02
N PRO A 199 0.78 17.39 -6.29
CA PRO A 199 1.44 18.14 -7.35
C PRO A 199 0.85 17.79 -8.71
N ALA A 200 0.90 18.73 -9.65
CA ALA A 200 0.39 18.51 -11.00
C ALA A 200 0.98 17.23 -11.64
N VAL A 201 0.15 16.53 -12.43
CA VAL A 201 0.54 15.28 -13.12
C VAL A 201 0.87 14.13 -12.13
N SER A 202 0.12 14.06 -11.03
CA SER A 202 0.17 12.95 -10.08
C SER A 202 -1.22 12.34 -9.87
N TRP A 203 -1.28 11.08 -9.43
CA TRP A 203 -2.55 10.42 -9.10
C TRP A 203 -3.35 11.17 -8.03
N PRO A 204 -2.75 11.63 -6.89
CA PRO A 204 -3.46 12.49 -5.94
C PRO A 204 -4.03 13.77 -6.56
N ASN A 205 -3.36 14.37 -7.56
CA ASN A 205 -3.87 15.55 -8.26
C ASN A 205 -5.07 15.26 -9.15
N ALA A 206 -5.11 14.10 -9.80
CA ALA A 206 -6.28 13.67 -10.56
C ALA A 206 -7.50 13.53 -9.63
N LEU A 207 -7.33 12.86 -8.50
CA LEU A 207 -8.39 12.72 -7.49
C LEU A 207 -8.86 14.07 -6.95
N LEU A 208 -7.92 14.95 -6.60
CA LEU A 208 -8.24 16.29 -6.10
C LEU A 208 -9.02 17.10 -7.13
N LYS A 209 -8.61 17.08 -8.40
CA LYS A 209 -9.34 17.76 -9.48
C LYS A 209 -10.75 17.23 -9.65
N ALA A 210 -10.95 15.91 -9.60
CA ALA A 210 -12.28 15.34 -9.66
C ALA A 210 -13.17 15.80 -8.51
N HIS A 211 -12.65 15.77 -7.29
CA HIS A 211 -13.38 16.25 -6.11
C HIS A 211 -13.72 17.75 -6.23
N LEU A 212 -12.80 18.59 -6.71
CA LEU A 212 -13.08 20.02 -6.89
C LEU A 212 -14.12 20.31 -7.99
N ARG A 213 -14.32 19.38 -8.96
CA ARG A 213 -15.37 19.50 -9.97
C ARG A 213 -16.75 19.14 -9.43
N ASP A 214 -16.82 18.17 -8.51
CA ASP A 214 -18.06 17.69 -7.89
C ASP A 214 -17.82 17.31 -6.42
N PRO A 215 -17.82 18.29 -5.49
CA PRO A 215 -17.49 18.06 -4.09
C PRO A 215 -18.51 17.18 -3.35
N GLU A 216 -19.74 17.09 -3.87
CA GLU A 216 -20.86 16.33 -3.29
C GLU A 216 -20.90 14.87 -3.77
N TRP A 217 -19.93 14.44 -4.59
CA TRP A 217 -19.84 13.07 -5.06
C TRP A 217 -19.58 12.08 -3.90
N GLU A 218 -20.53 11.18 -3.64
CA GLU A 218 -20.45 10.21 -2.55
C GLU A 218 -19.89 8.83 -2.96
N GLY A 219 -19.56 8.60 -4.24
CA GLY A 219 -19.06 7.31 -4.74
C GLY A 219 -17.53 7.18 -4.69
N VAL A 220 -17.00 6.11 -5.28
CA VAL A 220 -15.56 6.01 -5.59
C VAL A 220 -15.18 7.18 -6.50
N ASN A 221 -14.09 7.89 -6.19
CA ASN A 221 -13.64 9.04 -6.98
C ASN A 221 -13.52 8.66 -8.47
N PRO A 222 -14.11 9.43 -9.41
CA PRO A 222 -14.12 9.09 -10.83
C PRO A 222 -12.73 8.88 -11.45
N GLU A 223 -11.69 9.49 -10.88
CA GLU A 223 -10.31 9.39 -11.37
C GLU A 223 -9.49 8.33 -10.64
N PHE A 224 -10.10 7.55 -9.72
CA PHE A 224 -9.38 6.56 -8.90
C PHE A 224 -8.60 5.56 -9.75
N PHE A 225 -9.19 5.08 -10.84
CA PHE A 225 -8.55 4.12 -11.75
C PHE A 225 -7.76 4.75 -12.89
N GLY A 226 -7.75 6.09 -13.01
CA GLY A 226 -7.02 6.81 -14.06
C GLY A 226 -7.58 6.63 -15.49
N GLU A 227 -8.72 5.95 -15.65
CA GLU A 227 -9.45 5.88 -16.91
C GLU A 227 -10.63 6.85 -16.88
N GLU A 228 -10.69 7.78 -17.84
CA GLU A 228 -11.95 8.44 -18.17
C GLU A 228 -12.94 7.34 -18.55
N LYS A 229 -14.01 7.16 -17.76
CA LYS A 229 -15.18 6.42 -18.26
C LYS A 229 -15.56 7.07 -19.60
N PRO A 230 -15.68 6.32 -20.71
CA PRO A 230 -16.17 6.90 -21.96
C PRO A 230 -17.47 7.62 -21.64
N GLY A 231 -17.49 8.92 -21.92
CA GLY A 231 -18.48 9.85 -21.38
C GLY A 231 -19.91 9.34 -21.51
N ARG A 232 -20.74 9.64 -20.51
CA ARG A 232 -22.19 9.68 -20.75
C ARG A 232 -22.39 10.67 -21.89
N GLY A 233 -22.73 10.15 -23.07
CA GLY A 233 -23.02 10.95 -24.24
C GLY A 233 -24.01 12.05 -23.89
N LEU A 234 -23.70 13.26 -24.36
CA LEU A 234 -24.65 14.35 -24.53
C LEU A 234 -25.78 13.93 -25.48
#